data_AF-A0A5C6E2M0-F1
#
_entry.id   AF-A0A5C6E2M0-F1
#
_cell.length_a   1.000
_cell.length_b   1.000
_cell.length_c   1.000
_cell.angle_alpha   90.00
_cell.angle_beta   90.00
_cell.angle_gamma   90.00
#
_symmetry.space_group_name_H-M   'P 1'
#
loop_
_entity.id
_entity.type
_entity.pdbx_description
1 polymer ?
#
loop_
_entity_poly.entity_id
_entity_poly.type
_entity_poly.pdbx_seq_one_letter_code
_entity_poly.pdbx_strand_id
1 'polypeptide(L)'
;MTWFDELTGFREASPDQVRSQLRVDGDCIVRLDGKRMAFGMLETPTLEELRQRVDQVRRPTGKLRLSEVVANARDLHANSANAHAMFQVASQFNLLEMASPSVTPERGVGIYERDWTQGPACAISCGAAAIYRNYFAIVGNETGQSANHQIDCAADLGLRLGNREGSLWTMENGYMLPTDWGLNEITRQLQAADECQLDRYRGSLRIGLQWNAAVTLPGAGHRVSQALCSALPVAYGRQEAAEWADFARLILEAAYEATFCAGILNAEHYGCSRLFLTLLGGGAFGNPEQWIVDALERACQKHHDSGLDVVIVSHGSSKPLVANLVRQIGTAF
;
A
#
# COMPACT_ATOMS: atom_id res chain seq x y z
N MET A 1 0.53 12.71 24.54
CA MET A 1 0.85 13.37 23.27
C MET A 1 0.72 12.31 22.20
N THR A 2 0.12 12.64 21.08
CA THR A 2 0.01 11.70 19.94
C THR A 2 1.35 11.61 19.21
N TRP A 3 1.55 10.59 18.38
CA TRP A 3 2.73 10.53 17.48
C TRP A 3 2.84 11.79 16.59
N PHE A 4 1.70 12.35 16.19
CA PHE A 4 1.63 13.57 15.39
C PHE A 4 2.12 14.78 16.19
N ASP A 5 1.69 14.89 17.45
CA ASP A 5 2.10 15.98 18.35
C ASP A 5 3.62 15.99 18.57
N GLU A 6 4.20 14.79 18.78
CA GLU A 6 5.64 14.63 18.98
C GLU A 6 6.44 15.00 17.72
N LEU A 7 5.92 14.68 16.54
CA LEU A 7 6.59 14.96 15.26
C LEU A 7 6.49 16.43 14.86
N THR A 8 5.29 17.01 14.99
CA THR A 8 4.95 18.35 14.47
C THR A 8 5.07 19.46 15.51
N GLY A 9 5.08 19.12 16.80
CA GLY A 9 5.15 20.07 17.91
C GLY A 9 3.82 20.78 18.20
N PHE A 10 2.70 20.34 17.63
CA PHE A 10 1.37 20.88 17.88
C PHE A 10 0.30 19.80 17.81
N ARG A 11 -0.85 20.05 18.45
CA ARG A 11 -1.98 19.12 18.43
C ARG A 11 -2.74 19.19 17.10
N GLU A 12 -2.98 18.04 16.49
CA GLU A 12 -3.82 17.92 15.28
C GLU A 12 -5.27 18.34 15.58
N ALA A 13 -5.79 19.31 14.82
CA ALA A 13 -7.14 19.84 15.02
C ALA A 13 -7.99 19.90 13.74
N SER A 14 -7.44 20.40 12.64
CA SER A 14 -8.13 20.47 11.34
C SER A 14 -7.16 20.57 10.17
N PRO A 15 -7.57 20.24 8.94
CA PRO A 15 -6.73 20.41 7.76
C PRO A 15 -6.16 21.83 7.58
N ASP A 16 -6.96 22.87 7.82
CA ASP A 16 -6.51 24.26 7.69
C ASP A 16 -5.50 24.65 8.77
N GLN A 17 -5.70 24.15 10.00
CA GLN A 17 -4.75 24.32 11.08
C GLN A 17 -3.41 23.63 10.75
N VAL A 18 -3.43 22.42 10.19
CA VAL A 18 -2.20 21.72 9.78
C VAL A 18 -1.50 22.47 8.63
N ARG A 19 -2.23 22.88 7.59
CA ARG A 19 -1.69 23.61 6.43
C ARG A 19 -1.18 25.02 6.76
N SER A 20 -1.64 25.63 7.85
CA SER A 20 -1.12 26.93 8.31
C SER A 20 0.16 26.81 9.14
N GLN A 21 0.43 25.65 9.73
CA GLN A 21 1.59 25.42 10.62
C GLN A 21 2.69 24.57 9.99
N LEU A 22 2.39 23.87 8.91
CA LEU A 22 3.32 23.09 8.12
C LEU A 22 3.29 23.60 6.68
N ARG A 23 4.46 23.65 6.04
CA ARG A 23 4.58 23.94 4.61
C ARG A 23 5.34 22.85 3.88
N VAL A 24 5.01 22.67 2.60
CA VAL A 24 5.78 21.81 1.70
C VAL A 24 6.89 22.63 1.05
N ASP A 25 8.10 22.10 1.06
CA ASP A 25 9.27 22.68 0.38
C ASP A 25 10.14 21.54 -0.16
N GLY A 26 10.09 21.34 -1.48
CA GLY A 26 10.71 20.19 -2.15
C GLY A 26 10.09 18.87 -1.69
N ASP A 27 10.94 17.93 -1.26
CA ASP A 27 10.55 16.62 -0.72
C ASP A 27 10.27 16.63 0.80
N CYS A 28 10.17 17.83 1.40
CA CYS A 28 10.08 18.00 2.85
C CYS A 28 8.79 18.70 3.30
N ILE A 29 8.28 18.25 4.44
CA ILE A 29 7.42 19.05 5.31
C ILE A 29 8.33 19.88 6.21
N VAL A 30 8.07 21.19 6.28
CA VAL A 30 8.83 22.15 7.09
C VAL A 30 7.92 22.76 8.14
N ARG A 31 8.33 22.66 9.40
CA ARG A 31 7.68 23.28 10.55
C ARG A 31 8.01 24.77 10.62
N LEU A 32 7.21 25.55 11.36
CA LEU A 32 7.45 26.99 11.57
C LEU A 32 8.80 27.28 12.25
N ASP A 33 9.31 26.37 13.08
CA ASP A 33 10.63 26.48 13.71
C ASP A 33 11.79 26.10 12.78
N GLY A 34 11.51 25.77 11.52
CA GLY A 34 12.49 25.43 10.50
C GLY A 34 12.88 23.96 10.45
N LYS A 35 12.40 23.11 11.37
CA LYS A 35 12.68 21.66 11.31
C LYS A 35 12.07 21.07 10.03
N ARG A 36 12.89 20.31 9.30
CA ARG A 36 12.53 19.67 8.02
C ARG A 36 12.41 18.16 8.21
N MET A 37 11.38 17.58 7.61
CA MET A 37 11.14 16.14 7.63
C MET A 37 10.77 15.70 6.22
N ALA A 38 11.57 14.82 5.65
CA ALA A 38 11.36 14.41 4.28
C ALA A 38 10.18 13.44 4.17
N PHE A 39 9.16 13.84 3.42
CA PHE A 39 8.13 12.91 2.98
C PHE A 39 8.56 12.17 1.71
N GLY A 40 9.55 12.68 0.98
CA GLY A 40 10.03 12.06 -0.25
C GLY A 40 9.16 12.44 -1.44
N MET A 41 8.85 11.48 -2.31
CA MET A 41 7.97 11.69 -3.48
C MET A 41 6.80 10.72 -3.45
N LEU A 42 5.58 11.24 -3.67
CA LEU A 42 4.38 10.43 -3.84
C LEU A 42 4.02 10.35 -5.33
N GLU A 43 3.76 9.14 -5.82
CA GLU A 43 3.09 8.91 -7.10
C GLU A 43 2.07 7.76 -6.99
N THR A 44 1.17 7.64 -7.96
CA THR A 44 0.11 6.61 -7.98
C THR A 44 0.12 5.79 -9.28
N PRO A 45 1.23 5.14 -9.66
CA PRO A 45 1.32 4.45 -10.94
C PRO A 45 0.40 3.23 -10.98
N THR A 46 -0.10 2.93 -12.17
CA THR A 46 -0.73 1.66 -12.51
C THR A 46 0.30 0.54 -12.53
N LEU A 47 -0.14 -0.71 -12.33
CA LEU A 47 0.73 -1.87 -12.52
C LEU A 47 1.35 -1.90 -13.93
N GLU A 48 0.60 -1.50 -14.96
CA GLU A 48 1.10 -1.46 -16.33
C GLU A 48 2.24 -0.44 -16.50
N GLU A 49 2.10 0.77 -15.95
CA GLU A 49 3.18 1.77 -15.94
C GLU A 49 4.42 1.24 -15.21
N LEU A 50 4.24 0.52 -14.10
CA LEU A 50 5.35 -0.08 -13.35
C LEU A 50 6.06 -1.18 -14.15
N ARG A 51 5.33 -2.04 -14.86
CA ARG A 51 5.92 -3.04 -15.76
C ARG A 51 6.77 -2.38 -16.85
N GLN A 52 6.23 -1.36 -17.49
CA GLN A 52 6.94 -0.62 -18.54
C GLN A 52 8.22 0.04 -18.03
N ARG A 53 8.20 0.61 -16.80
CA ARG A 53 9.41 1.17 -16.17
C ARG A 53 10.43 0.07 -15.84
N VAL A 54 9.99 -1.08 -15.34
CA VAL A 54 10.87 -2.23 -15.04
C VAL A 54 11.56 -2.78 -16.29
N ASP A 55 10.90 -2.74 -17.44
CA ASP A 55 11.48 -3.17 -18.72
C ASP A 55 12.55 -2.22 -19.26
N GLN A 56 12.59 -0.97 -18.76
CA GLN A 56 13.57 0.04 -19.16
C GLN A 56 14.82 0.07 -18.29
N VAL A 57 14.79 -0.58 -17.12
CA VAL A 57 15.91 -0.58 -16.17
C VAL A 57 16.72 -1.87 -16.23
N ARG A 58 17.99 -1.78 -15.81
CA ARG A 58 18.79 -2.98 -15.56
C ARG A 58 18.28 -3.64 -14.30
N ARG A 59 17.57 -4.76 -14.46
CA ARG A 59 17.08 -5.55 -13.33
C ARG A 59 18.27 -6.04 -12.48
N PRO A 60 18.14 -6.10 -11.15
CA PRO A 60 19.14 -6.77 -10.34
C PRO A 60 19.30 -8.22 -10.83
N THR A 61 20.55 -8.66 -10.96
CA THR A 61 20.86 -10.00 -11.45
C THR A 61 20.79 -11.01 -10.31
N GLY A 62 20.06 -12.10 -10.51
CA GLY A 62 20.04 -13.22 -9.57
C GLY A 62 18.65 -13.76 -9.33
N LYS A 63 18.57 -14.83 -8.55
CA LYS A 63 17.28 -15.38 -8.13
C LYS A 63 16.74 -14.59 -6.95
N LEU A 64 15.43 -14.40 -6.94
CA LEU A 64 14.69 -13.91 -5.79
C LEU A 64 14.92 -14.84 -4.60
N ARG A 65 15.11 -14.25 -3.42
CA ARG A 65 15.11 -14.97 -2.15
C ARG A 65 13.85 -14.64 -1.40
N LEU A 66 13.20 -15.65 -0.85
CA LEU A 66 12.01 -15.48 -0.02
C LEU A 66 12.30 -15.99 1.39
N SER A 67 11.96 -15.18 2.38
CA SER A 67 12.05 -15.54 3.80
C SER A 67 10.86 -15.00 4.59
N GLU A 68 10.67 -15.50 5.80
CA GLU A 68 9.68 -14.99 6.75
C GLU A 68 10.40 -14.44 7.98
N VAL A 69 9.88 -13.34 8.52
CA VAL A 69 10.24 -12.83 9.84
C VAL A 69 8.99 -12.59 10.67
N VAL A 70 9.01 -12.99 11.94
CA VAL A 70 7.99 -12.59 12.91
C VAL A 70 8.51 -11.37 13.66
N ALA A 71 7.98 -10.19 13.33
CA ALA A 71 8.49 -8.94 13.86
C ALA A 71 7.42 -7.85 13.94
N ASN A 72 7.72 -6.79 14.69
CA ASN A 72 6.97 -5.54 14.63
C ASN A 72 7.45 -4.71 13.43
N ALA A 73 6.51 -4.23 12.61
CA ALA A 73 6.84 -3.44 11.43
C ALA A 73 7.59 -2.15 11.77
N ARG A 74 7.30 -1.51 12.92
CA ARG A 74 7.99 -0.29 13.37
C ARG A 74 9.46 -0.57 13.69
N ASP A 75 9.76 -1.71 14.28
CA ASP A 75 11.15 -2.10 14.58
C ASP A 75 11.94 -2.35 13.30
N LEU A 76 11.30 -2.95 12.29
CA LEU A 76 11.90 -3.14 10.97
C LEU A 76 12.17 -1.80 10.26
N HIS A 77 11.26 -0.82 10.37
CA HIS A 77 11.48 0.53 9.84
C HIS A 77 12.57 1.28 10.63
N ALA A 78 12.64 1.14 11.96
CA ALA A 78 13.64 1.83 12.78
C ALA A 78 15.06 1.28 12.58
N ASN A 79 15.20 0.02 12.16
CA ASN A 79 16.49 -0.62 11.95
C ASN A 79 17.24 -0.01 10.74
N SER A 80 18.35 0.67 11.02
CA SER A 80 19.19 1.31 9.99
C SER A 80 19.78 0.34 8.96
N ALA A 81 19.83 -0.97 9.24
CA ALA A 81 20.21 -1.98 8.27
C ALA A 81 19.17 -2.14 7.13
N ASN A 82 17.98 -1.55 7.28
CA ASN A 82 16.94 -1.50 6.26
C ASN A 82 16.87 -0.14 5.57
N ALA A 83 17.91 0.70 5.68
CA ALA A 83 18.01 1.93 4.91
C ALA A 83 17.76 1.66 3.42
N HIS A 84 16.94 2.52 2.82
CA HIS A 84 16.48 2.46 1.45
C HIS A 84 15.67 1.21 1.07
N ALA A 85 15.28 0.35 2.00
CA ALA A 85 14.41 -0.80 1.68
C ALA A 85 13.01 -0.35 1.25
N MET A 86 12.33 -1.23 0.51
CA MET A 86 10.92 -1.07 0.15
C MET A 86 10.04 -1.81 1.16
N PHE A 87 8.99 -1.15 1.65
CA PHE A 87 8.00 -1.72 2.55
C PHE A 87 6.62 -1.69 1.91
N GLN A 88 5.97 -2.85 1.78
CA GLN A 88 4.55 -2.89 1.49
C GLN A 88 3.76 -2.44 2.72
N VAL A 89 2.84 -1.52 2.52
CA VAL A 89 1.97 -0.96 3.55
C VAL A 89 0.53 -1.28 3.17
N ALA A 90 -0.16 -2.02 4.04
CA ALA A 90 -1.59 -2.20 3.92
C ALA A 90 -2.29 -0.85 4.14
N SER A 91 -2.91 -0.34 3.09
CA SER A 91 -3.53 0.98 3.02
C SER A 91 -4.89 0.88 2.34
N GLN A 92 -5.65 1.97 2.31
CA GLN A 92 -6.90 2.09 1.56
C GLN A 92 -6.64 2.53 0.12
N PHE A 93 -7.66 2.50 -0.74
CA PHE A 93 -7.51 2.96 -2.13
C PHE A 93 -7.22 4.47 -2.25
N ASN A 94 -7.41 5.23 -1.17
CA ASN A 94 -7.04 6.64 -1.05
C ASN A 94 -5.68 6.88 -0.36
N LEU A 95 -4.90 5.82 -0.10
CA LEU A 95 -3.57 5.88 0.53
C LEU A 95 -3.57 6.36 1.98
N LEU A 96 -4.69 6.18 2.67
CA LEU A 96 -4.87 6.45 4.10
C LEU A 96 -5.16 5.15 4.86
N GLU A 97 -5.08 5.23 6.19
CA GLU A 97 -5.28 4.12 7.11
C GLU A 97 -6.40 4.42 8.13
N MET A 98 -7.54 4.92 7.65
CA MET A 98 -8.67 5.28 8.51
C MET A 98 -9.34 4.07 9.13
N ALA A 99 -9.67 4.10 10.43
CA ALA A 99 -10.14 2.92 11.16
C ALA A 99 -11.49 2.32 10.67
N SER A 100 -12.31 3.10 9.96
CA SER A 100 -13.57 2.63 9.38
C SER A 100 -14.01 3.47 8.17
N PRO A 101 -14.93 2.97 7.32
CA PRO A 101 -15.47 3.72 6.19
C PRO A 101 -16.08 5.07 6.57
N SER A 102 -16.64 5.19 7.77
CA SER A 102 -17.24 6.43 8.28
C SER A 102 -16.25 7.51 8.74
N VAL A 103 -14.94 7.22 8.77
CA VAL A 103 -13.90 8.15 9.23
C VAL A 103 -13.29 8.85 8.02
N THR A 104 -13.49 10.17 7.93
CA THR A 104 -13.05 10.98 6.80
C THR A 104 -11.60 11.50 6.96
N PRO A 105 -10.92 11.91 5.88
CA PRO A 105 -9.59 12.56 5.91
C PRO A 105 -9.43 13.68 6.94
N GLU A 106 -10.48 14.47 7.18
CA GLU A 106 -10.47 15.60 8.10
C GLU A 106 -10.36 15.18 9.57
N ARG A 107 -10.62 13.91 9.89
CA ARG A 107 -10.41 13.33 11.23
C ARG A 107 -8.92 13.19 11.59
N GLY A 108 -8.05 13.35 10.59
CA GLY A 108 -6.61 13.42 10.75
C GLY A 108 -5.93 12.06 10.82
N VAL A 109 -4.60 12.09 10.79
CA VAL A 109 -3.73 10.92 10.78
C VAL A 109 -3.17 10.61 12.17
N GLY A 110 -3.32 11.54 13.13
CA GLY A 110 -2.98 11.33 14.54
C GLY A 110 -3.70 10.11 15.14
N ILE A 111 -4.90 9.80 14.66
CA ILE A 111 -5.69 8.65 15.13
C ILE A 111 -5.06 7.28 14.84
N TYR A 112 -4.09 7.21 13.91
CA TYR A 112 -3.45 5.95 13.49
C TYR A 112 -2.73 5.24 14.64
N GLU A 113 -2.27 5.94 15.67
CA GLU A 113 -1.64 5.32 16.84
C GLU A 113 -2.58 4.42 17.65
N ARG A 114 -3.90 4.56 17.46
CA ARG A 114 -4.91 3.79 18.18
C ARG A 114 -5.26 2.49 17.47
N ASP A 115 -4.81 2.33 16.23
CA ASP A 115 -4.96 1.13 15.43
C ASP A 115 -3.66 0.34 15.45
N TRP A 116 -3.74 -0.87 16.00
CA TRP A 116 -2.59 -1.75 16.23
C TRP A 116 -2.31 -2.69 15.05
N THR A 117 -3.03 -2.52 13.93
CA THR A 117 -2.76 -3.26 12.70
C THR A 117 -1.47 -2.78 12.04
N GLN A 118 -0.92 -3.60 11.14
CA GLN A 118 0.37 -3.31 10.50
C GLN A 118 0.32 -2.08 9.58
N GLY A 119 -0.81 -1.78 8.95
CA GLY A 119 -0.97 -0.65 8.03
C GLY A 119 -0.66 0.71 8.68
N PRO A 120 -1.43 1.12 9.70
CA PRO A 120 -1.17 2.31 10.50
C PRO A 120 0.24 2.34 11.09
N ALA A 121 0.73 1.21 11.61
CA ALA A 121 2.07 1.11 12.18
C ALA A 121 3.18 1.41 11.15
N CYS A 122 3.08 0.90 9.92
CA CYS A 122 3.97 1.23 8.82
C CYS A 122 3.80 2.71 8.41
N ALA A 123 2.57 3.19 8.25
CA ALA A 123 2.30 4.55 7.81
C ALA A 123 2.93 5.61 8.73
N ILE A 124 2.73 5.49 10.05
CA ILE A 124 3.29 6.44 11.03
C ILE A 124 4.80 6.29 11.23
N SER A 125 5.40 5.17 10.80
CA SER A 125 6.86 5.02 10.80
C SER A 125 7.54 6.02 9.85
N CYS A 126 6.84 6.41 8.78
CA CYS A 126 7.20 7.51 7.89
C CYS A 126 6.21 8.68 8.05
N GLY A 127 6.13 9.22 9.27
CA GLY A 127 5.08 10.15 9.68
C GLY A 127 4.95 11.40 8.81
N ALA A 128 6.05 11.96 8.30
CA ALA A 128 5.99 13.09 7.37
C ALA A 128 5.26 12.72 6.06
N ALA A 129 5.45 11.50 5.57
CA ALA A 129 4.72 10.99 4.40
C ALA A 129 3.24 10.77 4.69
N ALA A 130 2.89 10.21 5.86
CA ALA A 130 1.49 10.08 6.27
C ALA A 130 0.77 11.43 6.34
N ILE A 131 1.41 12.44 6.93
CA ILE A 131 0.89 13.82 6.98
C ILE A 131 0.74 14.39 5.57
N TYR A 132 1.75 14.21 4.72
CA TYR A 132 1.72 14.71 3.34
C TYR A 132 0.52 14.13 2.57
N ARG A 133 0.33 12.80 2.60
CA ARG A 133 -0.76 12.12 1.90
C ARG A 133 -2.14 12.63 2.29
N ASN A 134 -2.36 12.98 3.56
CA ASN A 134 -3.66 13.47 4.01
C ASN A 134 -3.84 14.97 3.74
N TYR A 135 -2.83 15.80 3.99
CA TYR A 135 -3.01 17.26 4.07
C TYR A 135 -2.47 18.05 2.88
N PHE A 136 -1.56 17.48 2.10
CA PHE A 136 -0.79 18.21 1.09
C PHE A 136 -0.72 17.54 -0.29
N ALA A 137 -1.08 16.25 -0.40
CA ALA A 137 -1.18 15.58 -1.69
C ALA A 137 -2.15 16.33 -2.62
N ILE A 138 -1.78 16.50 -3.87
CA ILE A 138 -2.63 17.17 -4.86
C ILE A 138 -3.65 16.17 -5.38
N VAL A 139 -4.94 16.47 -5.18
CA VAL A 139 -6.06 15.65 -5.65
C VAL A 139 -6.88 16.49 -6.62
N GLY A 140 -6.69 16.23 -7.92
CA GLY A 140 -7.26 17.09 -8.95
C GLY A 140 -6.69 18.51 -8.85
N ASN A 141 -7.55 19.47 -8.52
CA ASN A 141 -7.20 20.88 -8.30
C ASN A 141 -7.13 21.28 -6.81
N GLU A 142 -7.34 20.33 -5.88
CA GLU A 142 -7.33 20.59 -4.44
C GLU A 142 -6.04 20.11 -3.78
N THR A 143 -5.68 20.74 -2.65
CA THR A 143 -4.55 20.34 -1.81
C THR A 143 -5.04 19.62 -0.56
N GLY A 144 -4.55 18.40 -0.37
CA GLY A 144 -5.00 17.49 0.68
C GLY A 144 -6.26 16.73 0.29
N GLN A 145 -6.50 15.64 1.01
CA GLN A 145 -7.68 14.81 0.88
C GLN A 145 -8.80 15.31 1.80
N SER A 146 -10.04 15.17 1.35
CA SER A 146 -11.26 15.52 2.09
C SER A 146 -12.31 14.41 1.90
N ALA A 147 -13.42 14.48 2.62
CA ALA A 147 -14.55 13.57 2.42
C ALA A 147 -15.06 13.55 0.96
N ASN A 148 -14.86 14.66 0.22
CA ASN A 148 -15.40 14.84 -1.14
C ASN A 148 -14.34 14.73 -2.24
N HIS A 149 -13.04 14.84 -1.90
CA HIS A 149 -11.95 14.79 -2.86
C HIS A 149 -10.82 13.91 -2.32
N GLN A 150 -10.69 12.71 -2.89
CA GLN A 150 -9.72 11.70 -2.44
C GLN A 150 -8.96 11.14 -3.63
N ILE A 151 -7.76 10.67 -3.37
CA ILE A 151 -7.06 9.78 -4.28
C ILE A 151 -7.92 8.52 -4.42
N ASP A 152 -8.05 8.00 -5.64
CA ASP A 152 -8.72 6.73 -5.92
C ASP A 152 -7.82 5.86 -6.79
N CYS A 153 -7.12 4.92 -6.15
CA CYS A 153 -6.22 3.99 -6.83
C CYS A 153 -6.96 2.89 -7.63
N ALA A 154 -8.29 2.83 -7.55
CA ALA A 154 -9.10 1.91 -8.34
C ALA A 154 -9.83 2.59 -9.50
N ALA A 155 -9.70 3.91 -9.69
CA ALA A 155 -10.44 4.65 -10.70
C ALA A 155 -10.29 4.06 -12.12
N ASP A 156 -9.07 3.76 -12.56
CA ASP A 156 -8.81 3.19 -13.90
C ASP A 156 -9.33 1.76 -14.04
N LEU A 157 -9.23 0.95 -12.99
CA LEU A 157 -9.85 -0.37 -12.96
C LEU A 157 -11.39 -0.27 -13.03
N GLY A 158 -11.97 0.71 -12.33
CA GLY A 158 -13.39 1.06 -12.41
C GLY A 158 -13.83 1.42 -13.82
N LEU A 159 -13.08 2.30 -14.50
CA LEU A 159 -13.35 2.64 -15.90
C LEU A 159 -13.30 1.40 -16.80
N ARG A 160 -12.33 0.50 -16.57
CA ARG A 160 -12.15 -0.71 -17.39
C ARG A 160 -13.23 -1.78 -17.14
N LEU A 161 -13.67 -1.96 -15.90
CA LEU A 161 -14.77 -2.87 -15.54
C LEU A 161 -16.15 -2.27 -15.85
N GLY A 162 -16.22 -0.97 -16.12
CA GLY A 162 -17.46 -0.27 -16.42
C GLY A 162 -18.22 0.17 -15.18
N ASN A 163 -17.54 0.47 -14.08
CA ASN A 163 -18.13 1.07 -12.87
C ASN A 163 -18.57 2.52 -13.12
N ARG A 164 -19.64 2.70 -13.87
CA ARG A 164 -20.23 4.01 -14.16
C ARG A 164 -21.14 4.41 -13.02
N GLU A 165 -20.97 5.62 -12.51
CA GLU A 165 -21.81 6.22 -11.45
C GLU A 165 -21.96 5.32 -10.21
N GLY A 166 -20.91 4.52 -9.91
CA GLY A 166 -20.92 3.60 -8.77
C GLY A 166 -21.80 2.37 -8.92
N SER A 167 -22.22 2.01 -10.14
CA SER A 167 -23.10 0.86 -10.40
C SER A 167 -22.52 -0.48 -9.91
N LEU A 168 -21.20 -0.68 -10.05
CA LEU A 168 -20.52 -1.88 -9.56
C LEU A 168 -20.13 -1.74 -8.08
N TRP A 169 -19.53 -0.62 -7.71
CA TRP A 169 -19.16 -0.31 -6.33
C TRP A 169 -19.14 1.20 -6.09
N THR A 170 -19.31 1.57 -4.83
CA THR A 170 -19.05 2.93 -4.35
C THR A 170 -17.78 2.97 -3.51
N MET A 171 -17.05 4.08 -3.58
CA MET A 171 -15.91 4.34 -2.70
C MET A 171 -16.38 5.14 -1.49
N GLU A 172 -16.11 4.65 -0.27
CA GLU A 172 -16.42 5.35 0.97
C GLU A 172 -15.12 5.54 1.78
N ASN A 173 -14.55 6.75 1.74
CA ASN A 173 -13.29 7.07 2.42
C ASN A 173 -12.14 6.07 2.14
N GLY A 174 -11.98 5.66 0.88
CA GLY A 174 -10.96 4.70 0.44
C GLY A 174 -11.35 3.22 0.59
N TYR A 175 -12.55 2.92 1.10
CA TYR A 175 -13.12 1.59 1.13
C TYR A 175 -13.95 1.35 -0.13
N MET A 176 -13.55 0.35 -0.92
CA MET A 176 -14.30 -0.07 -2.10
C MET A 176 -15.41 -1.03 -1.70
N LEU A 177 -16.67 -0.61 -1.81
CA LEU A 177 -17.85 -1.35 -1.37
C LEU A 177 -18.76 -1.69 -2.57
N PRO A 178 -18.69 -2.93 -3.09
CA PRO A 178 -19.55 -3.40 -4.17
C PRO A 178 -21.01 -3.52 -3.77
N THR A 179 -21.89 -3.28 -4.74
CA THR A 179 -23.30 -3.67 -4.65
C THR A 179 -23.44 -5.17 -4.94
N ASP A 180 -24.55 -5.81 -4.55
CA ASP A 180 -24.75 -7.24 -4.84
C ASP A 180 -24.78 -7.50 -6.36
N TRP A 181 -25.43 -6.61 -7.11
CA TRP A 181 -25.43 -6.69 -8.57
C TRP A 181 -24.03 -6.49 -9.13
N GLY A 182 -23.31 -5.50 -8.61
CA GLY A 182 -21.96 -5.17 -9.04
C GLY A 182 -20.97 -6.30 -8.83
N LEU A 183 -21.01 -6.94 -7.66
CA LEU A 183 -20.12 -8.06 -7.35
C LEU A 183 -20.40 -9.28 -8.25
N ASN A 184 -21.67 -9.58 -8.49
CA ASN A 184 -22.07 -10.63 -9.44
C ASN A 184 -21.64 -10.32 -10.88
N GLU A 185 -21.81 -9.08 -11.32
CA GLU A 185 -21.42 -8.65 -12.67
C GLU A 185 -19.89 -8.68 -12.85
N ILE A 186 -19.12 -8.22 -11.86
CA ILE A 186 -17.65 -8.34 -11.87
C ILE A 186 -17.25 -9.80 -11.96
N THR A 187 -17.79 -10.66 -11.10
CA THR A 187 -17.52 -12.10 -11.10
C THR A 187 -17.78 -12.72 -12.47
N ARG A 188 -18.95 -12.43 -13.06
CA ARG A 188 -19.31 -12.89 -14.41
C ARG A 188 -18.31 -12.41 -15.47
N GLN A 189 -17.87 -11.15 -15.42
CA GLN A 189 -16.87 -10.63 -16.36
C GLN A 189 -15.51 -11.29 -16.20
N LEU A 190 -15.05 -11.49 -14.97
CA LEU A 190 -13.75 -12.11 -14.67
C LEU A 190 -13.73 -13.58 -15.08
N GLN A 191 -14.80 -14.33 -14.84
CA GLN A 191 -14.90 -15.74 -15.25
C GLN A 191 -15.02 -15.94 -16.76
N ALA A 192 -15.54 -14.95 -17.49
CA ALA A 192 -15.64 -14.97 -18.95
C ALA A 192 -14.37 -14.46 -19.64
N ALA A 193 -13.47 -13.80 -18.92
CA ALA A 193 -12.24 -13.22 -19.45
C ALA A 193 -11.16 -14.29 -19.70
N ASP A 194 -10.41 -14.13 -20.78
CA ASP A 194 -9.16 -14.87 -20.96
C ASP A 194 -8.03 -14.24 -20.11
N GLU A 195 -6.89 -14.94 -20.03
CA GLU A 195 -5.74 -14.46 -19.26
C GLU A 195 -5.22 -13.10 -19.75
N CYS A 196 -5.34 -12.79 -21.04
CA CYS A 196 -4.91 -11.51 -21.59
C CYS A 196 -5.80 -10.36 -21.08
N GLN A 197 -7.11 -10.59 -21.02
CA GLN A 197 -8.08 -9.65 -20.48
C GLN A 197 -7.95 -9.53 -18.95
N LEU A 198 -7.76 -10.63 -18.22
CA LEU A 198 -7.47 -10.60 -16.78
C LEU A 198 -6.22 -9.78 -16.50
N ASP A 199 -5.15 -9.99 -17.27
CA ASP A 199 -3.91 -9.24 -17.09
C ASP A 199 -4.07 -7.74 -17.40
N ARG A 200 -4.93 -7.36 -18.36
CA ARG A 200 -5.32 -5.96 -18.58
C ARG A 200 -6.07 -5.36 -17.39
N TYR A 201 -6.94 -6.12 -16.73
CA TYR A 201 -7.60 -5.66 -15.51
C TYR A 201 -6.57 -5.44 -14.39
N ARG A 202 -5.70 -6.42 -14.13
CA ARG A 202 -4.60 -6.27 -13.15
C ARG A 202 -3.75 -5.04 -13.45
N GLY A 203 -3.36 -4.88 -14.71
CA GLY A 203 -2.51 -3.78 -15.19
C GLY A 203 -3.10 -2.38 -14.93
N SER A 204 -4.41 -2.27 -14.70
CA SER A 204 -5.09 -0.98 -14.49
C SER A 204 -5.21 -0.57 -13.03
N LEU A 205 -4.88 -1.47 -12.09
CA LEU A 205 -4.87 -1.11 -10.68
C LEU A 205 -3.69 -0.19 -10.38
N ARG A 206 -3.94 0.90 -9.65
CA ARG A 206 -2.88 1.76 -9.11
C ARG A 206 -2.51 1.35 -7.69
N ILE A 207 -1.28 1.67 -7.31
CA ILE A 207 -0.83 1.67 -5.91
C ILE A 207 -0.20 3.02 -5.60
N GLY A 208 -0.15 3.41 -4.33
CA GLY A 208 0.63 4.57 -3.91
C GLY A 208 2.10 4.18 -3.74
N LEU A 209 3.03 4.94 -4.30
CA LEU A 209 4.45 4.78 -4.05
C LEU A 209 4.99 6.04 -3.39
N GLN A 210 5.40 5.90 -2.13
CA GLN A 210 6.11 6.93 -1.39
C GLN A 210 7.61 6.62 -1.41
N TRP A 211 8.34 7.29 -2.28
CA TRP A 211 9.77 7.07 -2.47
C TRP A 211 10.61 7.82 -1.45
N ASN A 212 11.58 7.13 -0.83
CA ASN A 212 12.65 7.73 -0.02
C ASN A 212 12.15 8.70 1.07
N ALA A 213 11.09 8.30 1.77
CA ALA A 213 10.55 8.99 2.94
C ALA A 213 11.45 8.80 4.16
N ALA A 214 11.57 9.83 5.01
CA ALA A 214 12.28 9.71 6.27
C ALA A 214 11.52 8.80 7.23
N VAL A 215 12.25 7.88 7.87
CA VAL A 215 11.73 7.17 9.05
C VAL A 215 11.75 8.16 10.21
N THR A 216 10.58 8.52 10.71
CA THR A 216 10.42 9.56 11.75
C THR A 216 10.29 8.98 13.16
N LEU A 217 10.57 7.69 13.32
CA LEU A 217 10.65 7.05 14.63
C LEU A 217 11.86 7.57 15.44
N PRO A 218 11.80 7.62 16.78
CA PRO A 218 12.90 8.09 17.60
C PRO A 218 14.22 7.39 17.30
N GLY A 219 15.29 8.16 17.09
CA GLY A 219 16.63 7.63 16.80
C GLY A 219 16.85 7.12 15.38
N ALA A 220 15.81 7.09 14.52
CA ALA A 220 15.96 6.75 13.12
C ALA A 220 16.57 7.94 12.35
N GLY A 221 17.67 7.68 11.63
CA GLY A 221 18.40 8.68 10.83
C GLY A 221 18.49 8.34 9.35
N HIS A 222 17.58 7.50 8.85
CA HIS A 222 17.61 6.98 7.48
C HIS A 222 16.25 7.11 6.78
N ARG A 223 16.21 6.73 5.50
CA ARG A 223 15.01 6.81 4.66
C ARG A 223 14.67 5.43 4.13
N VAL A 224 13.39 5.21 3.80
CA VAL A 224 12.85 3.99 3.20
C VAL A 224 11.80 4.37 2.16
N SER A 225 11.38 3.42 1.33
CA SER A 225 10.26 3.60 0.41
C SER A 225 9.05 2.78 0.87
N GLN A 226 7.84 3.26 0.62
CA GLN A 226 6.59 2.57 0.97
C GLN A 226 5.71 2.36 -0.26
N ALA A 227 5.33 1.12 -0.51
CA ALA A 227 4.30 0.74 -1.48
C ALA A 227 2.97 0.58 -0.74
N LEU A 228 2.11 1.60 -0.85
CA LEU A 228 0.78 1.65 -0.25
C LEU A 228 -0.20 0.91 -1.15
N CYS A 229 -0.60 -0.27 -0.71
CA CYS A 229 -1.46 -1.17 -1.46
C CYS A 229 -2.76 -1.42 -0.70
N SER A 230 -3.86 -1.50 -1.43
CA SER A 230 -5.17 -1.85 -0.87
C SER A 230 -5.57 -3.26 -1.30
N ALA A 231 -6.22 -3.99 -0.39
CA ALA A 231 -7.03 -5.15 -0.70
C ALA A 231 -8.52 -4.77 -0.66
N LEU A 232 -9.41 -5.66 -1.08
CA LEU A 232 -10.84 -5.43 -0.89
C LEU A 232 -11.21 -5.55 0.59
N PRO A 233 -12.06 -4.65 1.13
CA PRO A 233 -12.49 -4.68 2.52
C PRO A 233 -13.63 -5.69 2.74
N VAL A 234 -13.38 -6.98 2.50
CA VAL A 234 -14.38 -8.07 2.54
C VAL A 234 -15.17 -8.07 3.85
N ALA A 235 -14.51 -7.89 5.00
CA ALA A 235 -15.16 -7.87 6.32
C ALA A 235 -16.08 -6.65 6.57
N TYR A 236 -15.99 -5.62 5.73
CA TYR A 236 -16.85 -4.44 5.78
C TYR A 236 -18.01 -4.53 4.78
N GLY A 237 -18.00 -5.56 3.92
CA GLY A 237 -19.09 -5.89 3.01
C GLY A 237 -20.28 -6.51 3.72
N ARG A 238 -21.43 -6.52 3.04
CA ARG A 238 -22.64 -7.23 3.48
C ARG A 238 -22.76 -8.64 2.90
N GLN A 239 -22.02 -8.90 1.83
CA GLN A 239 -22.03 -10.15 1.06
C GLN A 239 -21.14 -11.19 1.73
N GLU A 240 -21.39 -12.47 1.45
CA GLU A 240 -20.57 -13.57 1.97
C GLU A 240 -19.18 -13.53 1.36
N ALA A 241 -18.13 -13.83 2.14
CA ALA A 241 -16.75 -13.72 1.68
C ALA A 241 -16.51 -14.45 0.35
N ALA A 242 -17.09 -15.64 0.16
CA ALA A 242 -16.94 -16.43 -1.06
C ALA A 242 -17.37 -15.68 -2.34
N GLU A 243 -18.34 -14.77 -2.25
CA GLU A 243 -18.83 -13.96 -3.38
C GLU A 243 -17.78 -12.92 -3.84
N TRP A 244 -16.81 -12.59 -2.99
CA TRP A 244 -15.73 -11.65 -3.30
C TRP A 244 -14.53 -12.28 -3.99
N ALA A 245 -14.45 -13.61 -4.03
CA ALA A 245 -13.21 -14.34 -4.29
C ALA A 245 -12.51 -13.91 -5.58
N ASP A 246 -13.22 -13.86 -6.71
CA ASP A 246 -12.62 -13.52 -8.01
C ASP A 246 -12.12 -12.07 -8.04
N PHE A 247 -12.89 -11.14 -7.48
CA PHE A 247 -12.50 -9.73 -7.45
C PHE A 247 -11.35 -9.47 -6.46
N ALA A 248 -11.39 -10.08 -5.27
CA ALA A 248 -10.36 -9.94 -4.25
C ALA A 248 -9.02 -10.52 -4.73
N ARG A 249 -9.04 -11.70 -5.38
CA ARG A 249 -7.85 -12.32 -5.98
C ARG A 249 -7.24 -11.42 -7.05
N LEU A 250 -8.04 -10.86 -7.96
CA LEU A 250 -7.57 -9.94 -8.99
C LEU A 250 -6.84 -8.72 -8.38
N ILE A 251 -7.44 -8.10 -7.35
CA ILE A 251 -6.85 -6.95 -6.64
C ILE A 251 -5.53 -7.35 -5.95
N LEU A 252 -5.52 -8.46 -5.24
CA LEU A 252 -4.32 -8.96 -4.54
C LEU A 252 -3.19 -9.29 -5.53
N GLU A 253 -3.49 -9.98 -6.63
CA GLU A 253 -2.53 -10.31 -7.69
C GLU A 253 -1.88 -9.05 -8.26
N ALA A 254 -2.69 -8.03 -8.55
CA ALA A 254 -2.20 -6.78 -9.09
C ALA A 254 -1.37 -5.99 -8.07
N ALA A 255 -1.82 -5.90 -6.81
CA ALA A 255 -1.15 -5.18 -5.74
C ALA A 255 0.22 -5.80 -5.40
N TYR A 256 0.31 -7.13 -5.27
CA TYR A 256 1.59 -7.79 -5.04
C TYR A 256 2.53 -7.64 -6.23
N GLU A 257 2.05 -7.86 -7.45
CA GLU A 257 2.91 -7.66 -8.63
C GLU A 257 3.45 -6.23 -8.72
N ALA A 258 2.59 -5.23 -8.46
CA ALA A 258 2.99 -3.82 -8.46
C ALA A 258 4.05 -3.53 -7.38
N THR A 259 3.91 -4.16 -6.21
CA THR A 259 4.90 -4.07 -5.12
C THR A 259 6.25 -4.63 -5.53
N PHE A 260 6.29 -5.74 -6.27
CA PHE A 260 7.54 -6.33 -6.77
C PHE A 260 8.20 -5.45 -7.83
N CYS A 261 7.42 -4.92 -8.77
CA CYS A 261 7.93 -3.94 -9.73
C CYS A 261 8.50 -2.71 -9.02
N ALA A 262 7.81 -2.19 -8.00
CA ALA A 262 8.31 -1.09 -7.18
C ALA A 262 9.60 -1.46 -6.44
N GLY A 263 9.74 -2.70 -5.94
CA GLY A 263 10.97 -3.21 -5.34
C GLY A 263 12.15 -3.25 -6.32
N ILE A 264 11.93 -3.65 -7.57
CA ILE A 264 12.96 -3.64 -8.62
C ILE A 264 13.42 -2.21 -8.91
N LEU A 265 12.47 -1.29 -9.09
CA LEU A 265 12.76 0.13 -9.31
C LEU A 265 13.45 0.78 -8.10
N ASN A 266 13.07 0.38 -6.89
CA ASN A 266 13.73 0.83 -5.66
C ASN A 266 15.20 0.39 -5.62
N ALA A 267 15.47 -0.86 -6.00
CA ALA A 267 16.81 -1.41 -6.05
C ALA A 267 17.69 -0.67 -7.05
N GLU A 268 17.13 -0.26 -8.19
CA GLU A 268 17.85 0.52 -9.19
C GLU A 268 18.09 1.97 -8.73
N HIS A 269 17.08 2.66 -8.19
CA HIS A 269 17.21 4.04 -7.75
C HIS A 269 18.07 4.23 -6.49
N TYR A 270 18.00 3.29 -5.54
CA TYR A 270 18.58 3.46 -4.19
C TYR A 270 19.55 2.35 -3.77
N GLY A 271 19.81 1.37 -4.64
CA GLY A 271 20.78 0.30 -4.38
C GLY A 271 20.35 -0.74 -3.34
N CYS A 272 19.07 -0.79 -2.96
CA CYS A 272 18.56 -1.73 -1.95
C CYS A 272 17.47 -2.63 -2.55
N SER A 273 17.77 -3.93 -2.65
CA SER A 273 16.88 -4.96 -3.18
C SER A 273 15.99 -5.61 -2.12
N ARG A 274 16.01 -5.11 -0.88
CA ARG A 274 15.19 -5.66 0.20
C ARG A 274 13.75 -5.16 0.10
N LEU A 275 12.83 -6.10 0.06
CA LEU A 275 11.40 -5.86 -0.02
C LEU A 275 10.68 -6.56 1.14
N PHE A 276 10.07 -5.77 2.01
CA PHE A 276 9.21 -6.28 3.09
C PHE A 276 7.76 -6.34 2.63
N LEU A 277 7.15 -7.50 2.76
CA LEU A 277 5.76 -7.75 2.42
C LEU A 277 4.93 -7.98 3.66
N THR A 278 3.68 -7.54 3.63
CA THR A 278 2.69 -7.87 4.67
C THR A 278 1.69 -8.84 4.08
N LEU A 279 0.88 -9.51 4.90
CA LEU A 279 -0.26 -10.28 4.42
C LEU A 279 -1.42 -9.32 4.12
N LEU A 280 -1.33 -8.67 2.96
CA LEU A 280 -2.22 -7.60 2.53
C LEU A 280 -3.69 -8.03 2.61
N GLY A 281 -4.49 -7.29 3.38
CA GLY A 281 -5.92 -7.55 3.57
C GLY A 281 -6.29 -8.68 4.53
N GLY A 282 -5.32 -9.42 5.09
CA GLY A 282 -5.56 -10.57 5.97
C GLY A 282 -5.87 -10.23 7.44
N GLY A 283 -5.94 -8.93 7.77
CA GLY A 283 -6.33 -8.42 9.08
C GLY A 283 -7.75 -7.88 9.07
N ALA A 284 -7.93 -6.59 9.35
CA ALA A 284 -9.23 -5.94 9.42
C ALA A 284 -10.09 -6.10 8.15
N PHE A 285 -9.48 -6.14 6.97
CA PHE A 285 -10.21 -6.31 5.70
C PHE A 285 -10.74 -7.74 5.47
N GLY A 286 -10.30 -8.73 6.25
CA GLY A 286 -10.89 -10.08 6.26
C GLY A 286 -10.70 -10.92 4.99
N ASN A 287 -9.66 -10.67 4.21
CA ASN A 287 -9.34 -11.52 3.06
C ASN A 287 -8.83 -12.89 3.57
N PRO A 288 -9.37 -14.02 3.08
CA PRO A 288 -8.84 -15.34 3.36
C PRO A 288 -7.35 -15.46 3.02
N GLU A 289 -6.59 -16.04 3.96
CA GLU A 289 -5.13 -16.15 3.85
C GLU A 289 -4.66 -16.85 2.57
N GLN A 290 -5.43 -17.84 2.10
CA GLN A 290 -5.13 -18.56 0.86
C GLN A 290 -5.10 -17.61 -0.35
N TRP A 291 -6.04 -16.67 -0.47
CA TRP A 291 -6.07 -15.74 -1.61
C TRP A 291 -4.84 -14.84 -1.64
N ILE A 292 -4.38 -14.45 -0.45
CA ILE A 292 -3.21 -13.59 -0.25
C ILE A 292 -1.93 -14.36 -0.64
N VAL A 293 -1.81 -15.60 -0.16
CA VAL A 293 -0.64 -16.46 -0.43
C VAL A 293 -0.57 -16.87 -1.90
N ASP A 294 -1.70 -17.18 -2.54
CA ASP A 294 -1.75 -17.48 -3.98
C ASP A 294 -1.25 -16.29 -4.82
N ALA A 295 -1.69 -15.07 -4.48
CA ALA A 295 -1.26 -13.85 -5.17
C ALA A 295 0.23 -13.54 -4.95
N LEU A 296 0.74 -13.76 -3.73
CA LEU A 296 2.16 -13.68 -3.40
C LEU A 296 2.99 -14.67 -4.20
N GLU A 297 2.55 -15.93 -4.28
CA GLU A 297 3.23 -16.98 -5.03
C GLU A 297 3.32 -16.60 -6.51
N ARG A 298 2.21 -16.14 -7.10
CA ARG A 298 2.17 -15.66 -8.49
C ARG A 298 3.18 -14.54 -8.73
N ALA A 299 3.26 -13.55 -7.83
CA ALA A 299 4.22 -12.46 -7.95
C ALA A 299 5.68 -12.94 -7.83
N CYS A 300 5.97 -13.87 -6.90
CA CYS A 300 7.28 -14.49 -6.75
C CYS A 300 7.72 -15.22 -8.03
N GLN A 301 6.83 -16.01 -8.62
CA GLN A 301 7.11 -16.74 -9.86
C GLN A 301 7.38 -15.78 -11.03
N LYS A 302 6.57 -14.73 -11.18
CA LYS A 302 6.72 -13.74 -12.26
C LYS A 302 8.03 -12.94 -12.17
N HIS A 303 8.49 -12.68 -10.96
CA HIS A 303 9.71 -11.91 -10.69
C HIS A 303 10.84 -12.77 -10.13
N HIS A 304 10.87 -14.06 -10.48
CA HIS A 304 11.86 -15.00 -9.98
C HIS A 304 13.31 -14.57 -10.27
N ASP A 305 13.56 -13.98 -11.45
CA ASP A 305 14.90 -13.52 -11.87
C ASP A 305 15.19 -12.06 -11.51
N SER A 306 14.53 -11.52 -10.47
CA SER A 306 14.65 -10.11 -10.08
C SER A 306 15.80 -9.80 -9.11
N GLY A 307 16.43 -10.82 -8.53
CA GLY A 307 17.45 -10.65 -7.48
C GLY A 307 16.94 -9.98 -6.19
N LEU A 308 15.63 -9.86 -5.98
CA LEU A 308 15.05 -9.27 -4.78
C LEU A 308 15.27 -10.15 -3.54
N ASP A 309 15.48 -9.50 -2.40
CA ASP A 309 15.51 -10.10 -1.06
C ASP A 309 14.15 -9.85 -0.40
N VAL A 310 13.20 -10.76 -0.64
CA VAL A 310 11.81 -10.63 -0.18
C VAL A 310 11.64 -11.23 1.21
N VAL A 311 11.08 -10.43 2.11
CA VAL A 311 10.85 -10.80 3.51
C VAL A 311 9.37 -10.63 3.84
N ILE A 312 8.66 -11.72 4.09
CA ILE A 312 7.28 -11.69 4.55
C ILE A 312 7.28 -11.40 6.05
N VAL A 313 6.60 -10.33 6.45
CA VAL A 313 6.47 -9.90 7.85
C VAL A 313 5.17 -10.47 8.44
N SER A 314 5.32 -11.47 9.29
CA SER A 314 4.23 -12.06 10.06
C SER A 314 4.10 -11.37 11.41
N HIS A 315 2.88 -11.00 11.80
CA HIS A 315 2.62 -10.37 13.09
C HIS A 315 2.30 -11.45 14.14
N GLY A 316 2.98 -11.38 15.29
CA GLY A 316 2.76 -12.25 16.45
C GLY A 316 3.31 -13.67 16.31
N SER A 317 2.99 -14.37 15.22
CA SER A 317 3.45 -15.74 14.97
C SER A 317 3.57 -16.04 13.47
N SER A 318 4.41 -17.03 13.12
CA SER A 318 4.50 -17.54 11.76
C SER A 318 3.21 -18.25 11.38
N LYS A 319 2.81 -18.14 10.10
CA LYS A 319 1.61 -18.78 9.57
C LYS A 319 1.99 -20.02 8.75
N PRO A 320 1.28 -21.16 8.90
CA PRO A 320 1.60 -22.38 8.15
C PRO A 320 1.66 -22.20 6.62
N LEU A 321 0.74 -21.41 6.05
CA LEU A 321 0.73 -21.11 4.61
C LEU A 321 1.96 -20.31 4.16
N VAL A 322 2.40 -19.34 4.97
CA VAL A 322 3.61 -18.56 4.70
C VAL A 322 4.86 -19.44 4.79
N ALA A 323 4.97 -20.25 5.85
CA ALA A 323 6.08 -21.18 6.01
C ALA A 323 6.14 -22.22 4.88
N ASN A 324 4.99 -22.68 4.38
CA ASN A 324 4.90 -23.56 3.21
C ASN A 324 5.39 -22.85 1.94
N LEU A 325 4.93 -21.62 1.69
CA LEU A 325 5.35 -20.84 0.53
C LEU A 325 6.86 -20.59 0.52
N VAL A 326 7.44 -20.19 1.66
CA VAL A 326 8.88 -19.99 1.82
C VAL A 326 9.66 -21.26 1.47
N ARG A 327 9.20 -22.43 1.94
CA ARG A 327 9.82 -23.72 1.59
C ARG A 327 9.68 -24.05 0.10
N GLN A 328 8.51 -23.84 -0.49
CA GLN A 328 8.28 -24.12 -1.90
C GLN A 328 9.18 -23.26 -2.80
N ILE A 329 9.21 -21.95 -2.57
CA ILE A 329 10.05 -21.02 -3.34
C ILE A 329 11.54 -21.28 -3.07
N GLY A 330 11.92 -21.60 -1.84
CA GLY A 330 13.32 -21.94 -1.51
C GLY A 330 13.80 -23.30 -2.03
N THR A 331 12.89 -24.18 -2.48
CA THR A 331 13.24 -25.51 -3.04
C THR A 331 13.00 -25.62 -4.54
N ALA A 332 12.15 -24.74 -5.10
CA ALA A 332 11.87 -24.69 -6.53
C ALA A 332 13.05 -24.18 -7.38
N PHE A 333 14.10 -23.63 -6.74
CA PHE A 333 15.20 -22.93 -7.38
C PHE A 333 16.57 -23.29 -6.80
#